data_AF-A0A972L6Z5-F1
#
_entry.id   AF-A0A972L6Z5-F1
#
_cell.length_a   1.000
_cell.length_b   1.000
_cell.length_c   1.000
_cell.angle_alpha   90.00
_cell.angle_beta   90.00
_cell.angle_gamma   90.00
#
_symmetry.space_group_name_H-M   'P 1'
#
loop_
_entity.id
_entity.type
_entity.pdbx_description
1 polymer ?
#
loop_
_entity_poly.entity_id
_entity_poly.type
_entity_poly.pdbx_seq_one_letter_code
_entity_poly.pdbx_strand_id
1 'polypeptide(L)'
;MPLFENLGFTSHPFAKTNADEEPNLADYFVPPPFFDAVIGDPTTPNASVVLAPRGGGKTALRRMIEKNAINYRFLPVSYDRFEFSAGQNLEDVTLQYHLRNIISRILLAYLSYLADYPDLIRKFDKQNRRRISLFAHAYLGDITGDKLQDLLKELKGLPDRFRDFWRDNVGFLESFVNILLKKFDLEKIDLPDVKQEEKSLTETYKYQLEYLCGLVRNLEFSAIYVLLDKPDETEFTGNDPAATYQLIRPLIRDLELLGLEGFGFKFFLWDQIEPN
;
A
#
# COMPACT_ATOMS: atom_id res chain seq x y z
N MET A 1 -19.49 -35.30 -13.85
CA MET A 1 -19.17 -34.18 -12.95
C MET A 1 -17.67 -33.98 -12.93
N PRO A 2 -17.18 -32.74 -13.10
CA PRO A 2 -15.79 -32.38 -12.86
C PRO A 2 -15.31 -32.80 -11.45
N LEU A 3 -14.02 -33.09 -11.31
CA LEU A 3 -13.42 -33.53 -10.03
C LEU A 3 -13.71 -32.58 -8.88
N PHE A 4 -13.68 -31.26 -9.11
CA PHE A 4 -13.89 -30.26 -8.06
C PHE A 4 -15.31 -30.29 -7.49
N GLU A 5 -16.34 -30.54 -8.31
CA GLU A 5 -17.73 -30.67 -7.84
C GLU A 5 -17.89 -31.89 -6.93
N ASN A 6 -17.24 -33.00 -7.28
CA ASN A 6 -17.23 -34.21 -6.45
C ASN A 6 -16.50 -34.01 -5.12
N LEU A 7 -15.58 -33.04 -5.05
CA LEU A 7 -14.86 -32.65 -3.84
C LEU A 7 -15.60 -31.57 -3.02
N GLY A 8 -16.80 -31.16 -3.44
CA GLY A 8 -17.64 -30.20 -2.72
C GLY A 8 -17.42 -28.74 -3.08
N PHE A 9 -16.61 -28.43 -4.11
CA PHE A 9 -16.43 -27.06 -4.58
C PHE A 9 -17.57 -26.63 -5.49
N THR A 10 -18.03 -25.39 -5.32
CA THR A 10 -19.05 -24.75 -6.17
C THR A 10 -18.47 -24.18 -7.47
N SER A 11 -17.15 -24.05 -7.56
CA SER A 11 -16.40 -23.58 -8.72
C SER A 11 -14.97 -24.11 -8.68
N HIS A 12 -14.26 -24.13 -9.81
CA HIS A 12 -12.89 -24.62 -9.87
C HIS A 12 -11.94 -23.78 -8.98
N PRO A 13 -11.39 -24.31 -7.87
CA PRO A 13 -10.66 -23.50 -6.88
C PRO A 13 -9.30 -22.99 -7.40
N PHE A 14 -8.73 -23.65 -8.42
CA PHE A 14 -7.43 -23.27 -9.03
C PHE A 14 -7.61 -22.76 -10.47
N ALA A 15 -8.73 -22.08 -10.75
CA ALA A 15 -9.01 -21.56 -12.10
C ALA A 15 -8.07 -20.41 -12.49
N LYS A 16 -7.42 -19.80 -11.50
CA LYS A 16 -6.50 -18.68 -11.64
C LYS A 16 -5.11 -19.12 -11.20
N THR A 17 -4.10 -18.62 -11.89
CA THR A 17 -2.69 -18.85 -11.54
C THR A 17 -2.17 -17.83 -10.55
N ASN A 18 -2.83 -16.67 -10.47
CA ASN A 18 -2.49 -15.59 -9.57
C ASN A 18 -3.47 -15.55 -8.40
N ALA A 19 -2.94 -15.68 -7.18
CA ALA A 19 -3.72 -15.57 -5.96
C ALA A 19 -4.51 -14.26 -5.90
N ASP A 20 -4.06 -13.18 -6.54
CA ASP A 20 -4.78 -11.91 -6.62
C ASP A 20 -6.13 -11.96 -7.34
N GLU A 21 -6.33 -12.93 -8.22
CA GLU A 21 -7.55 -13.10 -9.01
C GLU A 21 -8.51 -14.14 -8.40
N GLU A 22 -8.13 -14.78 -7.29
CA GLU A 22 -8.94 -15.81 -6.65
C GLU A 22 -10.02 -15.19 -5.76
N PRO A 23 -11.32 -15.29 -6.11
CA PRO A 23 -12.39 -14.66 -5.33
C PRO A 23 -12.61 -15.37 -3.99
N ASN A 24 -12.46 -16.70 -3.97
CA ASN A 24 -12.79 -17.56 -2.84
C ASN A 24 -11.55 -18.03 -2.06
N LEU A 25 -10.41 -17.36 -2.22
CA LEU A 25 -9.13 -17.76 -1.61
C LEU A 25 -9.28 -18.09 -0.11
N ALA A 26 -10.06 -17.30 0.61
CA ALA A 26 -10.25 -17.48 2.05
C ALA A 26 -11.00 -18.77 2.43
N ASP A 27 -11.79 -19.33 1.53
CA ASP A 27 -12.63 -20.51 1.81
C ASP A 27 -11.80 -21.79 1.86
N TYR A 28 -10.63 -21.78 1.21
CA TYR A 28 -9.71 -22.92 1.13
C TYR A 28 -8.28 -22.57 1.57
N PHE A 29 -8.06 -21.36 2.10
CA PHE A 29 -6.77 -20.99 2.65
C PHE A 29 -6.50 -21.76 3.95
N VAL A 30 -5.40 -22.50 3.97
CA VAL A 30 -4.91 -23.15 5.18
C VAL A 30 -3.81 -22.27 5.77
N PRO A 31 -4.04 -21.60 6.92
CA PRO A 31 -3.04 -20.73 7.52
C PRO A 31 -1.81 -21.54 7.94
N PRO A 32 -0.59 -21.11 7.56
CA PRO A 32 0.62 -21.73 8.08
C PRO A 32 0.74 -21.51 9.60
N PRO A 33 1.49 -22.35 10.34
CA PRO A 33 1.63 -22.22 11.80
C PRO A 33 2.12 -20.85 12.29
N PHE A 34 2.83 -20.10 11.44
CA PHE A 34 3.35 -18.76 11.74
C PHE A 34 2.41 -17.62 11.31
N PHE A 35 1.22 -17.90 10.77
CA PHE A 35 0.30 -16.90 10.23
C PHE A 35 0.01 -15.78 11.23
N ASP A 36 -0.40 -16.15 12.45
CA ASP A 36 -0.74 -15.19 13.51
C ASP A 36 0.49 -14.40 13.97
N ALA A 37 1.68 -15.00 13.93
CA ALA A 37 2.93 -14.31 14.26
C ALA A 37 3.31 -13.25 13.22
N VAL A 38 2.99 -13.48 11.94
CA VAL A 38 3.20 -12.50 10.87
C VAL A 38 2.23 -11.33 11.01
N ILE A 39 0.96 -11.59 11.36
CA ILE A 39 0.00 -10.51 11.70
C ILE A 39 0.49 -9.75 12.94
N GLY A 40 0.77 -10.45 14.03
CA GLY A 40 1.19 -9.86 15.29
C GLY A 40 0.10 -9.00 15.95
N ASP A 41 0.51 -8.09 16.82
CA ASP A 41 -0.38 -7.16 17.52
C ASP A 41 -0.27 -5.75 16.90
N PRO A 42 -1.34 -5.21 16.28
CA PRO A 42 -1.32 -3.86 15.71
C PRO A 42 -1.16 -2.72 16.72
N THR A 43 -1.34 -2.97 18.02
CA THR A 43 -1.05 -1.96 19.05
C THR A 43 0.45 -1.85 19.33
N THR A 44 1.21 -2.91 19.02
CA THR A 44 2.68 -2.95 19.10
C THR A 44 3.24 -3.60 17.82
N PRO A 45 3.07 -2.95 16.66
CA PRO A 45 3.37 -3.58 15.38
C PRO A 45 4.87 -3.78 15.21
N ASN A 46 5.24 -4.82 14.45
CA ASN A 46 6.63 -5.17 14.19
C ASN A 46 6.88 -5.49 12.71
N ALA A 47 8.14 -5.38 12.31
CA ALA A 47 8.58 -5.88 11.02
C ALA A 47 8.71 -7.41 11.04
N SER A 48 8.37 -8.07 9.93
CA SER A 48 8.54 -9.51 9.76
C SER A 48 8.91 -9.86 8.32
N VAL A 49 9.72 -10.90 8.15
CA VAL A 49 10.09 -11.42 6.83
C VAL A 49 9.59 -12.86 6.69
N VAL A 50 8.84 -13.13 5.63
CA VAL A 50 8.42 -14.46 5.22
C VAL A 50 9.21 -14.84 3.99
N LEU A 51 10.08 -15.84 4.13
CA LEU A 51 10.84 -16.43 3.03
C LEU A 51 10.11 -17.67 2.52
N ALA A 52 9.82 -17.71 1.22
CA ALA A 52 9.22 -18.88 0.59
C ALA A 52 9.61 -18.99 -0.89
N PRO A 53 9.67 -20.21 -1.45
CA PRO A 53 9.94 -20.42 -2.86
C PRO A 53 8.86 -19.77 -3.73
N ARG A 54 9.13 -19.66 -5.03
CA ARG A 54 8.13 -19.23 -6.02
C ARG A 54 6.97 -20.22 -6.02
N GLY A 55 5.73 -19.69 -6.10
CA GLY A 55 4.53 -20.50 -5.92
C GLY A 55 4.27 -20.97 -4.48
N GLY A 56 5.12 -20.62 -3.50
CA GLY A 56 4.98 -21.01 -2.09
C GLY A 56 3.85 -20.31 -1.31
N GLY A 57 2.89 -19.67 -1.99
CA GLY A 57 1.73 -19.04 -1.34
C GLY A 57 1.98 -17.66 -0.72
N LYS A 58 3.06 -16.95 -1.07
CA LYS A 58 3.40 -15.60 -0.57
C LYS A 58 2.27 -14.58 -0.75
N THR A 59 1.81 -14.41 -1.99
CA THR A 59 0.69 -13.51 -2.30
C THR A 59 -0.61 -13.96 -1.65
N ALA A 60 -0.85 -15.27 -1.54
CA ALA A 60 -2.02 -15.78 -0.82
C ALA A 60 -1.98 -15.41 0.68
N LEU A 61 -0.82 -15.58 1.32
CA LEU A 61 -0.59 -15.17 2.71
C LEU A 61 -0.80 -13.67 2.91
N ARG A 62 -0.21 -12.83 2.05
CA ARG A 62 -0.42 -11.37 2.06
C ARG A 62 -1.91 -11.01 1.98
N ARG A 63 -2.65 -11.59 1.02
CA ARG A 63 -4.09 -11.33 0.84
C ARG A 63 -4.90 -11.70 2.07
N MET A 64 -4.54 -12.79 2.74
CA MET A 64 -5.22 -13.21 3.96
C MET A 64 -4.92 -12.30 5.14
N ILE A 65 -3.72 -11.72 5.22
CA ILE A 65 -3.40 -10.66 6.19
C ILE A 65 -4.24 -9.41 5.89
N GLU A 66 -4.25 -8.97 4.63
CA GLU A 66 -5.07 -7.82 4.18
C GLU A 66 -6.56 -8.01 4.50
N LYS A 67 -7.10 -9.21 4.30
CA LYS A 67 -8.51 -9.54 4.64
C LYS A 67 -8.80 -9.44 6.14
N ASN A 68 -7.81 -9.63 7.00
CA ASN A 68 -7.94 -9.54 8.46
C ASN A 68 -7.77 -8.10 8.98
N ALA A 69 -7.45 -7.13 8.12
CA ALA A 69 -7.07 -5.78 8.54
C ALA A 69 -8.15 -5.05 9.34
N ILE A 70 -9.41 -5.16 8.95
CA ILE A 70 -10.55 -4.57 9.69
C ILE A 70 -10.70 -5.23 11.07
N ASN A 71 -10.60 -6.56 11.15
CA ASN A 71 -10.77 -7.31 12.40
C ASN A 71 -9.69 -6.95 13.42
N TYR A 72 -8.46 -6.79 12.95
CA TYR A 72 -7.30 -6.45 13.77
C TYR A 72 -7.07 -4.93 13.89
N ARG A 73 -7.86 -4.11 13.17
CA ARG A 73 -7.78 -2.65 13.17
C ARG A 73 -6.40 -2.12 12.74
N PHE A 74 -5.89 -2.57 11.62
CA PHE A 74 -4.77 -1.90 10.95
C PHE A 74 -5.15 -1.48 9.53
N LEU A 75 -4.51 -0.43 9.01
CA LEU A 75 -4.65 -0.04 7.61
C LEU A 75 -3.67 -0.88 6.76
N PRO A 76 -4.15 -1.76 5.86
CA PRO A 76 -3.27 -2.54 5.00
C PRO A 76 -2.85 -1.69 3.80
N VAL A 77 -1.54 -1.67 3.51
CA VAL A 77 -0.97 -0.95 2.37
C VAL A 77 -0.09 -1.92 1.58
N SER A 78 -0.63 -2.46 0.50
CA SER A 78 0.10 -3.32 -0.43
C SER A 78 1.16 -2.51 -1.18
N TYR A 79 2.38 -3.03 -1.22
CA TYR A 79 3.47 -2.50 -2.01
C TYR A 79 4.11 -3.62 -2.83
N ASP A 80 3.51 -3.92 -3.98
CA ASP A 80 3.83 -5.06 -4.83
C ASP A 80 4.13 -4.68 -6.30
N ARG A 81 4.04 -3.38 -6.63
CA ARG A 81 4.45 -2.83 -7.92
C ARG A 81 5.54 -1.77 -7.73
N PHE A 82 6.66 -2.01 -8.39
CA PHE A 82 7.83 -1.14 -8.45
C PHE A 82 7.89 -0.53 -9.85
N GLU A 83 7.55 0.75 -9.98
CA GLU A 83 7.56 1.46 -11.25
C GLU A 83 8.83 2.27 -11.41
N PHE A 84 9.47 2.15 -12.56
CA PHE A 84 10.69 2.87 -12.89
C PHE A 84 10.37 3.92 -13.96
N SER A 85 10.92 5.11 -13.79
CA SER A 85 10.83 6.15 -14.81
C SER A 85 11.73 5.77 -15.99
N ALA A 86 11.42 6.29 -17.18
CA ALA A 86 12.22 6.03 -18.37
C ALA A 86 13.71 6.34 -18.12
N GLY A 87 14.57 5.34 -18.30
CA GLY A 87 16.02 5.44 -18.11
C GLY A 87 16.51 5.25 -16.67
N GLN A 88 15.64 4.99 -15.69
CA GLN A 88 16.06 4.56 -14.35
C GLN A 88 16.47 3.09 -14.36
N ASN A 89 17.45 2.77 -13.51
CA ASN A 89 17.92 1.41 -13.25
C ASN A 89 17.78 1.07 -11.76
N LEU A 90 18.08 -0.19 -11.39
CA LEU A 90 18.05 -0.64 -9.99
C LEU A 90 18.98 0.15 -9.07
N GLU A 91 20.08 0.68 -9.58
CA GLU A 91 21.04 1.49 -8.82
C GLU A 91 20.44 2.85 -8.39
N ASP A 92 19.43 3.34 -9.12
CA ASP A 92 18.74 4.59 -8.81
C ASP A 92 17.66 4.42 -7.73
N VAL A 93 17.38 3.17 -7.33
CA VAL A 93 16.39 2.88 -6.29
C VAL A 93 16.97 3.19 -4.92
N THR A 94 16.53 4.32 -4.37
CA THR A 94 16.91 4.80 -3.04
C THR A 94 15.83 4.52 -2.00
N LEU A 95 16.16 4.71 -0.72
CA LEU A 95 15.15 4.73 0.33
C LEU A 95 14.06 5.77 0.06
N GLN A 96 14.43 6.95 -0.47
CA GLN A 96 13.48 8.02 -0.79
C GLN A 96 12.47 7.59 -1.86
N TYR A 97 12.92 6.82 -2.85
CA TYR A 97 12.02 6.23 -3.86
C TYR A 97 10.94 5.36 -3.19
N HIS A 98 11.33 4.44 -2.30
CA HIS A 98 10.36 3.59 -1.62
C HIS A 98 9.44 4.38 -0.69
N LEU A 99 9.99 5.29 0.11
CA LEU A 99 9.20 6.07 1.05
C LEU A 99 8.17 6.95 0.32
N ARG A 100 8.53 7.57 -0.81
CA ARG A 100 7.56 8.29 -1.65
C ARG A 100 6.43 7.38 -2.12
N ASN A 101 6.76 6.19 -2.62
CA ASN A 101 5.78 5.21 -3.08
C ASN A 101 4.86 4.70 -1.95
N ILE A 102 5.42 4.47 -0.76
CA ILE A 102 4.67 4.02 0.43
C ILE A 102 3.77 5.15 0.92
N ILE A 103 4.26 6.38 1.00
CA ILE A 103 3.47 7.55 1.41
C ILE A 103 2.30 7.80 0.45
N SER A 104 2.53 7.77 -0.86
CA SER A 104 1.45 7.93 -1.85
C SER A 104 0.35 6.89 -1.63
N ARG A 105 0.72 5.61 -1.35
CA ARG A 105 -0.24 4.53 -1.11
C ARG A 105 -0.96 4.66 0.23
N ILE A 106 -0.25 5.02 1.31
CA ILE A 106 -0.86 5.30 2.61
C ILE A 106 -1.86 6.45 2.49
N LEU A 107 -1.47 7.55 1.84
CA LEU A 107 -2.31 8.71 1.67
C LEU A 107 -3.56 8.37 0.85
N LEU A 108 -3.39 7.64 -0.25
CA LEU A 108 -4.52 7.17 -1.05
C LEU A 108 -5.46 6.28 -0.23
N ALA A 109 -4.92 5.32 0.53
CA ALA A 109 -5.70 4.45 1.39
C ALA A 109 -6.43 5.24 2.50
N TYR A 110 -5.72 6.15 3.17
CA TYR A 110 -6.30 7.05 4.17
C TYR A 110 -7.46 7.87 3.60
N LEU A 111 -7.27 8.54 2.47
CA LEU A 111 -8.32 9.30 1.80
C LEU A 111 -9.49 8.40 1.39
N SER A 112 -9.22 7.15 1.03
CA SER A 112 -10.25 6.17 0.71
C SER A 112 -11.19 5.92 1.87
N TYR A 113 -10.62 5.62 3.02
CA TYR A 113 -11.39 5.38 4.24
C TYR A 113 -12.03 6.65 4.77
N LEU A 114 -11.32 7.79 4.74
CA LEU A 114 -11.85 9.08 5.18
C LEU A 114 -13.17 9.46 4.48
N ALA A 115 -13.37 9.03 3.22
CA ALA A 115 -14.61 9.25 2.48
C ALA A 115 -15.85 8.66 3.17
N ASP A 116 -15.69 7.62 3.99
CA ASP A 116 -16.77 6.99 4.75
C ASP A 116 -16.98 7.63 6.14
N TYR A 117 -16.14 8.61 6.53
CA TYR A 117 -16.22 9.33 7.82
C TYR A 117 -16.45 10.85 7.62
N PRO A 118 -17.63 11.28 7.13
CA PRO A 118 -17.93 12.69 6.86
C PRO A 118 -17.83 13.59 8.10
N ASP A 119 -18.14 13.06 9.28
CA ASP A 119 -18.04 13.81 10.54
C ASP A 119 -16.60 14.11 10.94
N LEU A 120 -15.65 13.25 10.57
CA LEU A 120 -14.22 13.49 10.84
C LEU A 120 -13.71 14.64 9.97
N ILE A 121 -14.07 14.65 8.68
CA ILE A 121 -13.71 15.72 7.74
C ILE A 121 -14.20 17.09 8.23
N ARG A 122 -15.43 17.14 8.75
CA ARG A 122 -16.03 18.37 9.30
C ARG A 122 -15.29 18.90 10.52
N LYS A 123 -14.65 18.03 11.29
CA LYS A 123 -13.88 18.40 12.50
C LYS A 123 -12.45 18.84 12.20
N PHE A 124 -11.95 18.68 10.97
CA PHE A 124 -10.62 19.16 10.62
C PHE A 124 -10.55 20.68 10.72
N ASP A 125 -9.62 21.15 11.53
CA ASP A 125 -9.24 22.55 11.56
C ASP A 125 -8.55 22.97 10.26
N LYS A 126 -8.34 24.28 10.11
CA LYS A 126 -7.73 24.85 8.92
C LYS A 126 -6.33 24.28 8.65
N GLN A 127 -5.55 24.03 9.71
CA GLN A 127 -4.19 23.53 9.60
C GLN A 127 -4.16 22.09 9.05
N ASN A 128 -5.00 21.19 9.57
CA ASN A 128 -5.07 19.81 9.07
C ASN A 128 -5.56 19.76 7.61
N ARG A 129 -6.57 20.56 7.25
CA ARG A 129 -7.03 20.65 5.86
C ARG A 129 -5.91 21.08 4.92
N ARG A 130 -5.18 22.14 5.28
CA ARG A 130 -4.03 22.60 4.48
C ARG A 130 -2.94 21.54 4.38
N ARG A 131 -2.61 20.85 5.48
CA ARG A 131 -1.57 19.83 5.48
C ARG A 131 -1.94 18.62 4.62
N ILE A 132 -3.17 18.12 4.71
CA ILE A 132 -3.66 17.03 3.82
C ILE A 132 -3.63 17.48 2.36
N SER A 133 -3.98 18.74 2.08
CA SER A 133 -3.90 19.32 0.73
C SER A 133 -2.46 19.32 0.20
N LEU A 134 -1.49 19.72 1.02
CA LEU A 134 -0.07 19.68 0.69
C LEU A 134 0.40 18.25 0.38
N PHE A 135 0.04 17.28 1.23
CA PHE A 135 0.34 15.87 0.99
C PHE A 135 -0.28 15.38 -0.32
N ALA A 136 -1.54 15.70 -0.59
CA ALA A 136 -2.21 15.31 -1.82
C ALA A 136 -1.52 15.89 -3.07
N HIS A 137 -1.16 17.17 -3.03
CA HIS A 137 -0.41 17.79 -4.11
C HIS A 137 0.98 17.16 -4.31
N ALA A 138 1.77 17.00 -3.25
CA ALA A 138 3.15 16.51 -3.33
C ALA A 138 3.27 15.04 -3.76
N TYR A 139 2.33 14.19 -3.33
CA TYR A 139 2.42 12.74 -3.53
C TYR A 139 1.46 12.18 -4.56
N LEU A 140 0.38 12.91 -4.88
CA LEU A 140 -0.66 12.46 -5.82
C LEU A 140 -0.80 13.41 -7.02
N GLY A 141 -0.16 14.59 -7.00
CA GLY A 141 -0.28 15.62 -8.04
C GLY A 141 0.14 15.16 -9.44
N ASP A 142 1.21 14.37 -9.52
CA ASP A 142 1.75 13.85 -10.78
C ASP A 142 1.13 12.50 -11.20
N ILE A 143 0.17 11.97 -10.44
CA ILE A 143 -0.45 10.68 -10.75
C ILE A 143 -1.49 10.88 -11.86
N THR A 144 -1.28 10.19 -12.98
CA THR A 144 -2.24 10.13 -14.09
C THR A 144 -3.44 9.26 -13.75
N GLY A 145 -4.56 9.42 -14.48
CA GLY A 145 -5.77 8.61 -14.27
C GLY A 145 -5.52 7.10 -14.35
N ASP A 146 -4.72 6.66 -15.33
CA ASP A 146 -4.41 5.23 -15.50
C ASP A 146 -3.57 4.67 -14.34
N LYS A 147 -2.54 5.42 -13.92
CA LYS A 147 -1.70 5.04 -12.78
C LYS A 147 -2.51 5.02 -11.48
N LEU A 148 -3.44 5.94 -11.31
CA LEU A 148 -4.37 5.93 -10.18
C LEU A 148 -5.25 4.67 -10.20
N GLN A 149 -5.82 4.31 -11.36
CA GLN A 149 -6.64 3.10 -11.46
C GLN A 149 -5.85 1.85 -11.08
N ASP A 150 -4.58 1.76 -11.47
CA ASP A 150 -3.72 0.65 -11.10
C ASP A 150 -3.42 0.64 -9.59
N LEU A 151 -3.09 1.79 -8.99
CA LEU A 151 -2.93 1.89 -7.53
C LEU A 151 -4.20 1.52 -6.75
N LEU A 152 -5.39 1.90 -7.25
CA LEU A 152 -6.67 1.53 -6.63
C LEU A 152 -6.97 0.03 -6.73
N LYS A 153 -6.47 -0.66 -7.77
CA LYS A 153 -6.59 -2.13 -7.91
C LYS A 153 -5.64 -2.87 -6.95
N GLU A 154 -4.45 -2.31 -6.67
CA GLU A 154 -3.47 -2.86 -5.72
C GLU A 154 -3.98 -2.80 -4.28
N LEU A 155 -4.67 -1.71 -3.93
CA LEU A 155 -5.25 -1.52 -2.60
C LEU A 155 -6.60 -2.27 -2.52
N LYS A 156 -6.55 -3.60 -2.35
CA LYS A 156 -7.74 -4.47 -2.34
C LYS A 156 -8.57 -4.37 -1.07
N GLY A 157 -7.99 -3.88 0.01
CA GLY A 157 -8.70 -3.54 1.25
C GLY A 157 -9.47 -2.22 1.22
N LEU A 158 -9.50 -1.46 0.11
CA LEU A 158 -10.24 -0.19 0.08
C LEU A 158 -11.77 -0.35 0.10
N PRO A 159 -12.50 0.61 0.67
CA PRO A 159 -13.96 0.65 0.58
C PRO A 159 -14.47 0.73 -0.86
N ASP A 160 -15.48 -0.06 -1.19
CA ASP A 160 -16.05 -0.13 -2.54
C ASP A 160 -16.63 1.21 -3.01
N ARG A 161 -17.26 1.96 -2.09
CA ARG A 161 -17.80 3.30 -2.38
C ARG A 161 -16.75 4.26 -2.91
N PHE A 162 -15.53 4.19 -2.38
CA PHE A 162 -14.44 5.03 -2.86
C PHE A 162 -14.01 4.59 -4.26
N ARG A 163 -13.84 3.29 -4.50
CA ARG A 163 -13.51 2.76 -5.83
C ARG A 163 -14.54 3.14 -6.88
N ASP A 164 -15.83 2.95 -6.58
CA ASP A 164 -16.93 3.30 -7.47
C ASP A 164 -16.92 4.80 -7.78
N PHE A 165 -16.77 5.64 -6.74
CA PHE A 165 -16.65 7.08 -6.93
C PHE A 165 -15.52 7.43 -7.91
N TRP A 166 -14.34 6.84 -7.82
CA TRP A 166 -13.25 7.19 -8.74
C TRP A 166 -13.42 6.62 -10.13
N ARG A 167 -13.91 5.38 -10.26
CA ARG A 167 -14.24 4.81 -11.57
C ARG A 167 -15.19 5.72 -12.35
N ASP A 168 -16.15 6.32 -11.65
CA ASP A 168 -17.22 7.09 -12.27
C ASP A 168 -16.86 8.58 -12.44
N ASN A 169 -15.85 9.10 -11.72
CA ASN A 169 -15.50 10.54 -11.71
C ASN A 169 -14.09 10.87 -12.25
N VAL A 170 -13.15 9.92 -12.31
CA VAL A 170 -11.80 10.18 -12.87
C VAL A 170 -11.80 9.85 -14.36
N GLY A 171 -11.95 10.88 -15.19
CA GLY A 171 -11.55 10.80 -16.59
C GLY A 171 -10.03 10.89 -16.76
N PHE A 172 -9.52 10.52 -17.94
CA PHE A 172 -8.09 10.60 -18.29
C PHE A 172 -7.51 12.03 -18.18
N LEU A 173 -8.35 13.08 -18.21
CA LEU A 173 -7.93 14.48 -18.37
C LEU A 173 -8.00 15.34 -17.11
N GLU A 174 -8.81 15.01 -16.10
CA GLU A 174 -8.89 15.82 -14.87
C GLU A 174 -7.82 15.38 -13.86
N SER A 175 -7.10 16.36 -13.27
CA SER A 175 -6.15 16.08 -12.19
C SER A 175 -6.90 15.48 -11.00
N PHE A 176 -6.55 14.23 -10.66
CA PHE A 176 -7.10 13.49 -9.53
C PHE A 176 -7.09 14.31 -8.22
N VAL A 177 -6.03 15.08 -7.99
CA VAL A 177 -5.92 15.94 -6.82
C VAL A 177 -7.03 16.98 -6.76
N ASN A 178 -7.44 17.58 -7.89
CA ASN A 178 -8.53 18.56 -7.89
C ASN A 178 -9.87 17.93 -7.48
N ILE A 179 -10.14 16.70 -7.93
CA ILE A 179 -11.35 15.95 -7.56
C ILE A 179 -11.30 15.60 -6.06
N LEU A 180 -10.15 15.15 -5.56
CA LEU A 180 -9.92 14.91 -4.13
C LEU A 180 -10.22 16.15 -3.30
N LEU A 181 -9.60 17.28 -3.63
CA LEU A 181 -9.74 18.51 -2.86
C LEU A 181 -11.19 18.96 -2.81
N LYS A 182 -11.91 18.84 -3.94
CA LYS A 182 -13.34 19.16 -4.00
C LYS A 182 -14.19 18.21 -3.15
N LYS A 183 -13.92 16.91 -3.19
CA LYS A 183 -14.67 15.90 -2.44
C LYS A 183 -14.57 16.10 -0.93
N PHE A 184 -13.37 16.45 -0.46
CA PHE A 184 -13.06 16.59 0.95
C PHE A 184 -13.14 18.04 1.48
N ASP A 185 -13.61 18.99 0.65
CA ASP A 185 -13.67 20.42 0.99
C ASP A 185 -12.30 20.94 1.51
N LEU A 186 -11.25 20.53 0.82
CA LEU A 186 -9.86 20.88 1.12
C LEU A 186 -9.44 22.13 0.34
N GLU A 187 -8.48 22.86 0.90
CA GLU A 187 -7.97 24.10 0.31
C GLU A 187 -7.23 23.79 -1.00
N LYS A 188 -7.57 24.51 -2.08
CA LYS A 188 -6.76 24.49 -3.29
C LYS A 188 -5.44 25.21 -3.03
N ILE A 189 -4.33 24.57 -3.38
CA ILE A 189 -3.01 25.19 -3.30
C ILE A 189 -2.58 25.57 -4.71
N ASP A 190 -2.09 26.79 -4.89
CA ASP A 190 -1.59 27.26 -6.18
C ASP A 190 -0.29 26.51 -6.55
N LEU A 191 -0.26 25.90 -7.74
CA LEU A 191 0.83 25.03 -8.22
C LEU A 191 2.25 25.64 -8.21
N PRO A 192 2.47 26.95 -8.45
CA PRO A 192 3.79 27.57 -8.29
C PRO A 192 4.29 27.58 -6.85
N ASP A 193 3.37 27.68 -5.87
CA ASP A 193 3.68 27.58 -4.45
C ASP A 193 3.94 26.13 -4.05
N VAL A 194 3.25 25.14 -4.65
CA VAL A 194 3.48 23.71 -4.32
C VAL A 194 4.95 23.29 -4.50
N LYS A 195 5.66 23.72 -5.56
CA LYS A 195 7.09 23.36 -5.72
C LYS A 195 8.02 24.08 -4.73
N GLN A 196 7.59 25.21 -4.17
CA GLN A 196 8.30 25.93 -3.10
C GLN A 196 7.86 25.43 -1.70
N GLU A 197 6.63 24.98 -1.54
CA GLU A 197 6.01 24.43 -0.33
C GLU A 197 6.24 22.91 -0.18
N GLU A 198 6.61 22.19 -1.24
CA GLU A 198 7.22 20.85 -1.14
C GLU A 198 8.53 20.92 -0.37
N LYS A 199 9.26 22.04 -0.49
CA LYS A 199 10.38 22.32 0.42
C LYS A 199 9.92 22.64 1.84
N SER A 200 8.66 23.03 2.05
CA SER A 200 8.03 23.23 3.37
C SER A 200 7.52 21.95 4.02
N LEU A 201 7.41 20.85 3.27
CA LEU A 201 7.54 19.49 3.82
C LEU A 201 9.01 19.26 4.21
N THR A 202 9.60 20.20 4.98
CA THR A 202 10.99 20.22 5.47
C THR A 202 11.32 19.01 6.35
N GLU A 203 10.29 18.28 6.77
CA GLU A 203 10.39 17.13 7.64
C GLU A 203 10.77 15.88 6.83
N THR A 204 11.59 15.01 7.44
CA THR A 204 12.04 13.77 6.81
C THR A 204 10.86 12.89 6.41
N TYR A 205 11.04 12.03 5.40
CA TYR A 205 10.00 11.06 5.01
C TYR A 205 9.49 10.21 6.19
N LYS A 206 10.34 9.90 7.18
CA LYS A 206 9.94 9.17 8.40
C LYS A 206 8.96 9.97 9.25
N TYR A 207 9.23 11.26 9.46
CA TYR A 207 8.29 12.14 10.16
C TYR A 207 6.95 12.25 9.40
N GLN A 208 7.00 12.30 8.07
CA GLN A 208 5.78 12.32 7.25
C GLN A 208 4.96 11.02 7.40
N LEU A 209 5.62 9.87 7.52
CA LEU A 209 4.98 8.61 7.87
C LEU A 209 4.34 8.66 9.27
N GLU A 210 5.04 9.17 10.28
CA GLU A 210 4.50 9.33 11.64
C GLU A 210 3.24 10.22 11.65
N TYR A 211 3.28 11.33 10.91
CA TYR A 211 2.12 12.20 10.76
C TYR A 211 0.93 11.47 10.11
N LEU A 212 1.17 10.73 9.02
CA LEU A 212 0.13 9.93 8.37
C LEU A 212 -0.40 8.83 9.29
N CYS A 213 0.44 8.20 10.10
CA CYS A 213 0.00 7.24 11.12
C CYS A 213 -0.93 7.90 12.14
N GLY A 214 -0.61 9.13 12.59
CA GLY A 214 -1.49 9.93 13.43
C GLY A 214 -2.86 10.19 12.79
N LEU A 215 -2.89 10.49 11.48
CA LEU A 215 -4.15 10.66 10.75
C LEU A 215 -4.94 9.35 10.64
N VAL A 216 -4.28 8.25 10.32
CA VAL A 216 -4.88 6.92 10.21
C VAL A 216 -5.47 6.44 11.53
N ARG A 217 -4.87 6.80 12.66
CA ARG A 217 -5.41 6.50 14.01
C ARG A 217 -6.77 7.13 14.28
N ASN A 218 -7.11 8.22 13.59
CA ASN A 218 -8.45 8.84 13.69
C ASN A 218 -9.53 8.05 12.94
N LEU A 219 -9.15 7.09 12.09
CA LEU A 219 -10.04 6.19 11.35
C LEU A 219 -10.20 4.83 12.06
N GLU A 220 -10.05 4.81 13.39
CA GLU A 220 -10.18 3.60 14.24
C GLU A 220 -9.14 2.49 13.99
N PHE A 221 -8.14 2.75 13.16
CA PHE A 221 -6.97 1.88 13.00
C PHE A 221 -5.93 2.16 14.08
N SER A 222 -5.25 1.13 14.59
CA SER A 222 -4.17 1.25 15.57
C SER A 222 -2.78 1.41 14.92
N ALA A 223 -2.62 0.88 13.70
CA ALA A 223 -1.36 0.88 12.95
C ALA A 223 -1.57 0.87 11.43
N ILE A 224 -0.48 1.08 10.70
CA ILE A 224 -0.36 0.91 9.26
C ILE A 224 0.53 -0.31 8.98
N TYR A 225 0.04 -1.27 8.21
CA TYR A 225 0.83 -2.43 7.79
C TYR A 225 1.25 -2.25 6.33
N VAL A 226 2.55 -2.14 6.09
CA VAL A 226 3.12 -2.07 4.74
C VAL A 226 3.44 -3.51 4.31
N LEU A 227 2.68 -4.01 3.34
CA LEU A 227 2.74 -5.38 2.86
C LEU A 227 3.54 -5.44 1.55
N LEU A 228 4.85 -5.70 1.66
CA LEU A 228 5.75 -5.75 0.51
C LEU A 228 5.78 -7.15 -0.10
N ASP A 229 5.41 -7.28 -1.38
CA ASP A 229 5.33 -8.55 -2.10
C ASP A 229 5.89 -8.41 -3.52
N LYS A 230 6.21 -9.54 -4.16
CA LYS A 230 6.69 -9.61 -5.55
C LYS A 230 7.88 -8.70 -5.94
N PRO A 231 8.88 -8.41 -5.07
CA PRO A 231 10.05 -7.66 -5.52
C PRO A 231 10.87 -8.44 -6.57
N ASP A 232 10.69 -9.76 -6.67
CA ASP A 232 11.31 -10.63 -7.68
C ASP A 232 10.61 -10.62 -9.05
N GLU A 233 9.42 -10.00 -9.16
CA GLU A 233 8.59 -10.00 -10.37
C GLU A 233 8.54 -8.62 -11.06
N THR A 234 9.66 -7.88 -11.03
CA THR A 234 9.78 -6.58 -11.73
C THR A 234 10.53 -6.73 -13.05
N GLU A 235 10.45 -5.70 -13.89
CA GLU A 235 11.16 -5.66 -15.18
C GLU A 235 12.69 -5.76 -15.03
N PHE A 236 13.26 -5.31 -13.90
CA PHE A 236 14.70 -5.33 -13.65
C PHE A 236 15.16 -6.48 -12.74
N THR A 237 14.27 -7.09 -11.96
CA THR A 237 14.64 -8.17 -11.05
C THR A 237 14.49 -9.54 -11.69
N GLY A 238 13.42 -9.78 -12.47
CA GLY A 238 13.33 -10.95 -13.36
C GLY A 238 13.63 -12.32 -12.75
N ASN A 239 13.35 -12.54 -11.46
CA ASN A 239 13.76 -13.72 -10.67
C ASN A 239 15.28 -13.88 -10.47
N ASP A 240 16.03 -12.79 -10.43
CA ASP A 240 17.41 -12.74 -9.98
C ASP A 240 17.45 -12.37 -8.49
N PRO A 241 18.00 -13.24 -7.61
CA PRO A 241 18.02 -12.96 -6.17
C PRO A 241 18.84 -11.71 -5.79
N ALA A 242 19.95 -11.44 -6.47
CA ALA A 242 20.83 -10.32 -6.16
C ALA A 242 20.19 -8.99 -6.58
N ALA A 243 19.57 -8.94 -7.76
CA ALA A 243 18.79 -7.81 -8.23
C ALA A 243 17.59 -7.56 -7.31
N THR A 244 16.90 -8.62 -6.88
CA THR A 244 15.77 -8.52 -5.94
C THR A 244 16.22 -7.96 -4.60
N TYR A 245 17.34 -8.44 -4.05
CA TYR A 245 17.92 -7.85 -2.84
C TYR A 245 18.28 -6.39 -3.07
N GLN A 246 18.96 -6.06 -4.18
CA GLN A 246 19.35 -4.68 -4.50
C GLN A 246 18.14 -3.74 -4.52
N LEU A 247 17.02 -4.17 -5.10
CA LEU A 247 15.76 -3.43 -5.13
C LEU A 247 15.26 -3.09 -3.72
N ILE A 248 15.23 -4.07 -2.79
CA ILE A 248 14.61 -3.89 -1.47
C ILE A 248 15.61 -3.52 -0.35
N ARG A 249 16.91 -3.59 -0.64
CA ARG A 249 18.02 -3.33 0.29
C ARG A 249 17.88 -2.00 1.02
N PRO A 250 17.46 -0.88 0.39
CA PRO A 250 17.27 0.38 1.10
C PRO A 250 16.22 0.31 2.22
N LEU A 251 15.17 -0.49 2.06
CA LEU A 251 14.12 -0.68 3.07
C LEU A 251 14.56 -1.65 4.17
N ILE A 252 15.07 -2.83 3.79
CA ILE A 252 15.39 -3.89 4.76
C ILE A 252 16.54 -3.49 5.70
N ARG A 253 17.47 -2.63 5.25
CA ARG A 253 18.61 -2.19 6.06
C ARG A 253 18.31 -1.02 6.98
N ASP A 254 17.18 -0.32 6.82
CA ASP A 254 16.84 0.84 7.65
C ASP A 254 16.09 0.40 8.92
N LEU A 255 16.85 0.06 9.97
CA LEU A 255 16.28 -0.40 11.25
C LEU A 255 15.40 0.64 11.94
N GLU A 256 15.67 1.93 11.72
CA GLU A 256 14.84 3.01 12.29
C GLU A 256 13.47 3.06 11.60
N LEU A 257 13.41 2.83 10.28
CA LEU A 257 12.16 2.68 9.55
C LEU A 257 11.40 1.43 9.98
N LEU A 258 12.09 0.30 10.11
CA LEU A 258 11.48 -0.97 10.52
C LEU A 258 10.97 -0.97 11.96
N GLY A 259 11.53 -0.09 12.80
CA GLY A 259 11.11 0.15 14.18
C GLY A 259 10.18 1.36 14.37
N LEU A 260 9.67 1.96 13.29
CA LEU A 260 8.82 3.14 13.37
C LEU A 260 7.51 2.82 14.11
N GLU A 261 7.16 3.64 15.11
CA GLU A 261 5.97 3.39 15.93
C GLU A 261 4.69 3.44 15.09
N GLY A 262 3.79 2.47 15.30
CA GLY A 262 2.54 2.39 14.55
C GLY A 262 2.68 1.79 13.15
N PHE A 263 3.86 1.27 12.78
CA PHE A 263 4.10 0.60 11.50
C PHE A 263 4.46 -0.88 11.65
N GLY A 264 3.85 -1.71 10.82
CA GLY A 264 4.21 -3.12 10.65
C GLY A 264 4.67 -3.40 9.23
N PHE A 265 5.98 -3.51 9.00
CA PHE A 265 6.53 -3.86 7.68
C PHE A 265 6.56 -5.38 7.48
N LYS A 266 5.72 -5.90 6.59
CA LYS A 266 5.59 -7.34 6.32
C LYS A 266 6.16 -7.65 4.95
N PHE A 267 7.31 -8.31 4.91
CA PHE A 267 8.00 -8.65 3.67
C PHE A 267 7.70 -10.09 3.27
N PHE A 268 7.18 -10.29 2.05
CA PHE A 268 6.94 -11.60 1.46
C PHE A 268 7.98 -11.81 0.35
N LEU A 269 9.06 -12.51 0.69
CA LEU A 269 10.28 -12.55 -0.09
C LEU A 269 10.58 -13.95 -0.62
N TRP A 270 11.23 -14.00 -1.78
CA TRP A 270 11.76 -15.25 -2.30
C TRP A 270 12.88 -15.80 -1.39
N ASP A 271 12.83 -17.09 -1.09
CA ASP A 271 13.77 -17.79 -0.21
C ASP A 271 15.22 -17.86 -0.72
N GLN A 272 15.45 -17.53 -2.00
CA GLN A 272 16.80 -17.43 -2.57
C GLN A 272 17.45 -16.06 -2.37
N ILE A 273 16.73 -15.07 -1.84
CA ILE A 273 17.27 -13.73 -1.59
C ILE A 273 18.30 -13.82 -0.46
N GLU A 274 19.56 -13.58 -0.79
CA GLU A 274 20.66 -13.52 0.17
C GLU A 274 21.16 -12.08 0.33
N PRO A 275 21.39 -11.61 1.57
CA PRO A 275 22.06 -10.35 1.79
C PRO A 275 23.54 -10.48 1.42
N ASN A 276 23.90 -9.92 0.26
CA ASN A 276 25.30 -9.73 -0.13
C ASN A 276 26.03 -8.72 0.78
#